data_AF-A0A0E3NUP2-F1
#
_entry.id   AF-A0A0E3NUP2-F1
#
_cell.length_a   1.000
_cell.length_b   1.000
_cell.length_c   1.000
_cell.angle_alpha   90.00
_cell.angle_beta   90.00
_cell.angle_gamma   90.00
#
_symmetry.space_group_name_H-M   'P 1'
#
loop_
_entity.id
_entity.type
_entity.pdbx_description
1 polymer ?
#
loop_
_entity_poly.entity_id
_entity_poly.type
_entity_poly.pdbx_seq_one_letter_code
_entity_poly.pdbx_strand_id
1 'polypeptide(L)'
;MNKYAAVSLVALVVLIAGAAGTAGAAYNASNGTTTCNVVGTNYKCNSWSNEQYPVIDLFGEERVPLFSEDDDIRDPHVNKLASLVINSNETNALKPGESVDLGNGYALEVREIDIDGENVWLELTRGGQHVANKTVSIDTDENQTWTVALDNVRGENNVVVMKVHVKQLFVGTEISIVQIDGIWLIDYANSRTLNIGDKFGEFTLEQTLSGVDESNLRGLVFKNVSVADDVSVADFSASPYPEKGLVKFTDKSTVSPASWYWNFWRSITMKNK
;
A
#
# COMPACT_ATOMS: atom_id res chain seq x y z
N MET A 1 26.56 -60.36 41.63
CA MET A 1 27.57 -59.34 41.97
C MET A 1 27.55 -58.27 40.89
N ASN A 2 27.47 -57.01 41.34
CA ASN A 2 27.72 -55.73 40.65
C ASN A 2 26.79 -55.39 39.47
N LYS A 3 25.82 -54.46 39.67
CA LYS A 3 25.92 -52.98 39.45
C LYS A 3 26.26 -52.71 37.97
N TYR A 4 25.48 -51.95 37.19
CA TYR A 4 25.30 -50.49 37.25
C TYR A 4 23.95 -50.05 36.68
N ALA A 5 23.41 -48.95 37.23
CA ALA A 5 22.38 -48.14 36.59
C ALA A 5 23.04 -47.20 35.55
N ALA A 6 22.40 -46.99 34.41
CA ALA A 6 22.76 -45.90 33.51
C ALA A 6 21.48 -45.30 32.90
N VAL A 7 21.29 -44.04 33.26
CA VAL A 7 20.29 -43.07 32.83
C VAL A 7 20.37 -42.86 31.32
N SER A 8 19.24 -42.72 30.63
CA SER A 8 19.22 -42.22 29.26
C SER A 8 18.43 -40.92 29.17
N LEU A 9 19.15 -39.93 28.64
CA LEU A 9 18.94 -38.50 28.63
C LEU A 9 17.86 -38.13 27.60
N VAL A 10 16.80 -37.45 28.02
CA VAL A 10 15.82 -36.85 27.11
C VAL A 10 16.43 -35.56 26.55
N ALA A 11 16.88 -35.58 25.30
CA ALA A 11 17.25 -34.38 24.57
C ALA A 11 16.02 -33.88 23.80
N LEU A 12 15.35 -32.87 24.37
CA LEU A 12 14.33 -32.07 23.68
C LEU A 12 15.05 -31.00 22.85
N VAL A 13 14.99 -31.09 21.53
CA VAL A 13 15.50 -30.04 20.65
C VAL A 13 14.31 -29.18 20.21
N VAL A 14 14.24 -27.97 20.74
CA VAL A 14 13.33 -26.91 20.28
C VAL A 14 14.06 -26.12 19.20
N LEU A 15 13.56 -26.14 17.96
CA LEU A 15 13.96 -25.16 16.95
C LEU A 15 13.06 -23.93 17.10
N ILE A 16 13.65 -22.79 17.48
CA ILE A 16 13.03 -21.48 17.35
C ILE A 16 13.73 -20.78 16.18
N ALA A 17 12.97 -20.48 15.14
CA ALA A 17 13.37 -19.54 14.10
C ALA A 17 12.43 -18.32 14.19
N GLY A 18 13.01 -17.14 14.39
CA GLY A 18 12.28 -15.87 14.36
C GLY A 18 13.26 -14.74 14.09
N ALA A 19 13.21 -14.21 12.88
CA ALA A 19 14.03 -13.10 12.41
C ALA A 19 13.59 -11.77 13.04
N ALA A 20 14.56 -10.87 13.25
CA ALA A 20 14.35 -9.51 13.70
C ALA A 20 13.86 -8.61 12.55
N GLY A 21 12.89 -7.74 12.84
CA GLY A 21 12.42 -6.66 11.98
C GLY A 21 11.64 -5.64 12.82
N THR A 22 11.97 -4.37 12.64
CA THR A 22 11.67 -3.21 13.49
C THR A 22 10.21 -2.73 13.46
N ALA A 23 9.76 -2.17 14.58
CA ALA A 23 8.40 -1.71 14.87
C ALA A 23 7.94 -0.49 14.02
N GLY A 24 6.62 -0.39 13.77
CA GLY A 24 6.04 0.79 13.12
C GLY A 24 4.53 0.91 12.87
N ALA A 25 3.64 0.01 13.33
CA ALA A 25 2.21 0.30 13.51
C ALA A 25 1.61 -0.71 14.50
N ALA A 26 1.03 -0.24 15.61
CA ALA A 26 0.43 -1.12 16.61
C ALA A 26 -0.89 -1.71 16.07
N TYR A 27 -0.83 -2.95 15.57
CA TYR A 27 -2.02 -3.76 15.31
C TYR A 27 -2.66 -4.15 16.65
N ASN A 28 -3.70 -3.44 17.07
CA ASN A 28 -4.58 -3.91 18.15
C ASN A 28 -5.52 -4.98 17.59
N ALA A 29 -5.01 -6.20 17.41
CA ALA A 29 -5.81 -7.36 17.06
C ALA A 29 -6.65 -7.80 18.26
N SER A 30 -7.84 -7.23 18.37
CA SER A 30 -8.91 -7.79 19.20
C SER A 30 -10.08 -8.11 18.26
N ASN A 31 -10.39 -9.41 18.14
CA ASN A 31 -11.45 -10.01 17.31
C ASN A 31 -11.22 -10.18 15.79
N GLY A 32 -9.98 -10.38 15.34
CA GLY A 32 -9.69 -10.67 13.92
C GLY A 32 -9.95 -9.48 12.98
N THR A 33 -10.15 -8.29 13.53
CA THR A 33 -10.29 -7.03 12.81
C THR A 33 -9.03 -6.19 12.93
N THR A 34 -8.73 -5.45 11.87
CA THR A 34 -7.60 -4.54 11.72
C THR A 34 -8.13 -3.18 11.30
N THR A 35 -7.65 -2.13 11.98
CA THR A 35 -7.95 -0.75 11.58
C THR A 35 -6.77 -0.15 10.82
N CYS A 36 -7.04 0.37 9.63
CA CYS A 36 -6.13 1.17 8.84
C CYS A 36 -6.54 2.64 8.96
N ASN A 37 -5.67 3.48 9.53
CA ASN A 37 -5.96 4.90 9.73
C ASN A 37 -5.34 5.74 8.61
N VAL A 38 -6.02 6.84 8.28
CA VAL A 38 -5.48 7.88 7.42
C VAL A 38 -4.58 8.79 8.24
N VAL A 39 -3.39 9.07 7.71
CA VAL A 39 -2.42 10.00 8.29
C VAL A 39 -2.07 11.08 7.28
N GLY A 40 -1.79 12.29 7.76
CA GLY A 40 -1.23 13.36 6.94
C GLY A 40 0.24 13.08 6.61
N THR A 41 0.60 13.19 5.33
CA THR A 41 1.96 12.98 4.84
C THR A 41 2.46 14.25 4.17
N ASN A 42 3.68 14.67 4.50
CA ASN A 42 4.28 15.86 3.92
C ASN A 42 4.56 15.68 2.43
N TYR A 43 4.32 16.72 1.64
CA TYR A 43 4.88 16.80 0.30
C TYR A 43 6.41 16.89 0.36
N LYS A 44 7.09 16.40 -0.68
CA LYS A 44 8.55 16.55 -0.77
C LYS A 44 8.97 17.96 -1.20
N CYS A 45 8.13 18.67 -1.96
CA CYS A 45 8.45 20.03 -2.41
C CYS A 45 8.51 20.98 -1.20
N ASN A 46 9.61 21.72 -1.09
CA ASN A 46 9.84 22.62 0.04
C ASN A 46 8.83 23.77 0.08
N SER A 47 8.32 24.21 -1.08
CA SER A 47 7.30 25.27 -1.18
C SER A 47 5.96 24.86 -0.58
N TRP A 48 5.73 23.57 -0.33
CA TRP A 48 4.52 23.03 0.30
C TRP A 48 4.82 22.45 1.69
N SER A 49 5.87 22.91 2.36
CA SER A 49 6.35 22.35 3.64
C SER A 49 5.35 22.46 4.80
N ASN A 50 4.38 23.37 4.69
CA ASN A 50 3.27 23.56 5.62
C ASN A 50 1.99 22.80 5.20
N GLU A 51 2.04 22.06 4.09
CA GLU A 51 0.90 21.30 3.57
C GLU A 51 1.16 19.79 3.65
N GLN A 52 0.08 19.02 3.66
CA GLN A 52 0.11 17.56 3.68
C GLN A 52 -0.92 17.00 2.69
N TYR A 53 -0.79 15.72 2.37
CA TYR A 53 -1.82 14.92 1.68
C TYR A 53 -2.14 13.66 2.49
N PRO A 54 -3.38 13.14 2.41
CA PRO A 54 -3.79 11.98 3.18
C PRO A 54 -3.15 10.70 2.59
N VAL A 55 -2.67 9.83 3.46
CA VAL A 55 -2.17 8.49 3.10
C VAL A 55 -2.80 7.46 4.02
N ILE A 56 -3.14 6.30 3.47
CA ILE A 56 -3.56 5.12 4.23
C ILE A 56 -2.71 3.92 3.82
N ASP A 57 -2.09 3.27 4.80
CA ASP A 57 -1.45 1.98 4.60
C ASP A 57 -2.50 0.87 4.69
N LEU A 58 -2.66 0.16 3.57
CA LEU A 58 -3.46 -1.04 3.53
C LEU A 58 -2.51 -2.24 3.45
N PHE A 59 -2.12 -2.77 4.60
CA PHE A 59 -1.34 -4.00 4.72
C PHE A 59 0.01 -3.94 3.97
N GLY A 60 0.71 -2.81 4.07
CA GLY A 60 1.98 -2.55 3.38
C GLY A 60 1.82 -1.95 1.98
N GLU A 61 0.59 -1.72 1.53
CA GLU A 61 0.31 -1.02 0.28
C GLU A 61 -0.25 0.38 0.57
N GLU A 62 0.61 1.40 0.45
CA GLU A 62 0.23 2.79 0.61
C GLU A 62 -0.71 3.25 -0.51
N ARG A 63 -1.80 3.92 -0.11
CA ARG A 63 -2.78 4.54 -1.00
C ARG A 63 -3.05 5.97 -0.56
N VAL A 64 -3.49 6.78 -1.52
CA VAL A 64 -3.98 8.14 -1.26
C VAL A 64 -5.50 8.14 -1.34
N PRO A 65 -6.21 8.34 -0.21
CA PRO A 65 -7.62 8.71 -0.22
C PRO A 65 -7.85 9.95 -1.09
N LEU A 66 -8.92 9.97 -1.88
CA LEU A 66 -9.28 11.16 -2.63
C LEU A 66 -9.70 12.27 -1.66
N PHE A 67 -9.29 13.50 -1.95
CA PHE A 67 -9.62 14.69 -1.17
C PHE A 67 -9.83 15.86 -2.12
N SER A 68 -10.67 16.80 -1.72
CA SER A 68 -10.96 17.98 -2.54
C SER A 68 -10.06 19.15 -2.18
N GLU A 69 -9.93 20.11 -3.09
CA GLU A 69 -9.14 21.33 -2.85
C GLU A 69 -9.76 22.20 -1.75
N ASP A 70 -11.09 22.19 -1.66
CA ASP A 70 -11.87 22.93 -0.66
C ASP A 70 -11.98 22.21 0.68
N ASP A 71 -11.60 20.93 0.74
CA ASP A 71 -11.76 20.12 1.93
C ASP A 71 -10.58 20.31 2.87
N ASP A 72 -10.88 20.33 4.18
CA ASP A 72 -9.85 20.08 5.17
C ASP A 72 -9.27 18.68 4.89
N ILE A 73 -7.95 18.54 4.91
CA ILE A 73 -7.25 17.24 4.82
C ILE A 73 -7.82 16.21 5.81
N ARG A 74 -8.54 16.66 6.84
CA ARG A 74 -9.24 15.86 7.84
C ARG A 74 -10.51 15.15 7.35
N ASP A 75 -11.09 15.50 6.20
CA ASP A 75 -12.27 14.81 5.65
C ASP A 75 -12.04 14.24 4.25
N PRO A 76 -11.01 13.38 4.05
CA PRO A 76 -10.84 12.75 2.77
C PRO A 76 -11.93 11.70 2.55
N HIS A 77 -12.22 11.39 1.29
CA HIS A 77 -13.03 10.25 0.88
C HIS A 77 -12.24 8.94 1.12
N VAL A 78 -12.16 8.52 2.39
CA VAL A 78 -11.31 7.43 2.90
C VAL A 78 -11.46 6.09 2.17
N ASN A 79 -12.62 5.84 1.57
CA ASN A 79 -12.89 4.61 0.83
C ASN A 79 -12.67 4.74 -0.69
N LYS A 80 -12.34 5.94 -1.19
CA LYS A 80 -11.98 6.20 -2.59
C LYS A 80 -10.48 6.39 -2.67
N LEU A 81 -9.77 5.43 -3.25
CA LEU A 81 -8.32 5.28 -3.10
C LEU A 81 -7.63 5.31 -4.46
N ALA A 82 -6.61 6.14 -4.59
CA ALA A 82 -5.68 6.16 -5.72
C ALA A 82 -4.29 5.69 -5.29
N SER A 83 -3.46 5.31 -6.26
CA SER A 83 -2.04 5.08 -6.05
C SER A 83 -1.27 6.39 -6.25
N LEU A 84 -0.23 6.62 -5.45
CA LEU A 84 0.70 7.73 -5.67
C LEU A 84 1.58 7.41 -6.89
N VAL A 85 1.65 8.34 -7.84
CA VAL A 85 2.49 8.22 -9.05
C VAL A 85 3.84 8.87 -8.81
N ILE A 86 3.83 10.13 -8.35
CA ILE A 86 5.05 10.86 -8.03
C ILE A 86 4.82 11.80 -6.84
N ASN A 87 5.84 11.93 -6.00
CA ASN A 87 5.99 12.98 -4.99
C ASN A 87 7.49 13.32 -4.98
N SER A 88 7.86 14.40 -5.67
CA SER A 88 9.25 14.77 -5.97
C SER A 88 9.51 16.26 -5.76
N ASN A 89 10.74 16.56 -5.34
CA ASN A 89 11.32 17.90 -5.27
C ASN A 89 12.54 18.06 -6.21
N GLU A 90 12.71 17.12 -7.15
CA GLU A 90 13.76 17.21 -8.15
C GLU A 90 13.46 18.35 -9.12
N THR A 91 14.50 19.14 -9.44
CA THR A 91 14.36 20.26 -10.37
C THR A 91 14.48 19.77 -11.81
N ASN A 92 13.40 19.94 -12.57
CA ASN A 92 13.31 19.73 -14.00
C ASN A 92 13.46 21.08 -14.71
N ALA A 93 14.34 21.16 -15.70
CA ALA A 93 14.54 22.35 -16.52
C ALA A 93 14.01 22.07 -17.93
N LEU A 94 12.98 22.79 -18.35
CA LEU A 94 12.22 22.51 -19.57
C LEU A 94 12.16 23.74 -20.47
N LYS A 95 12.24 23.49 -21.78
CA LYS A 95 11.96 24.47 -22.84
C LYS A 95 10.52 24.32 -23.35
N PRO A 96 9.99 25.31 -24.08
CA PRO A 96 8.74 25.15 -24.81
C PRO A 96 8.76 23.90 -25.72
N GLY A 97 7.71 23.09 -25.65
CA GLY A 97 7.55 21.81 -26.34
C GLY A 97 8.23 20.62 -25.66
N GLU A 98 8.98 20.81 -24.57
CA GLU A 98 9.54 19.69 -23.79
C GLU A 98 8.55 19.22 -22.71
N SER A 99 8.66 17.94 -22.36
CA SER A 99 7.79 17.30 -21.38
C SER A 99 8.57 16.42 -20.41
N VAL A 100 8.07 16.29 -19.18
CA VAL A 100 8.53 15.30 -18.19
C VAL A 100 7.55 14.14 -18.16
N ASP A 101 8.06 12.92 -18.32
CA ASP A 101 7.30 11.70 -18.04
C ASP A 101 7.15 11.55 -16.52
N LEU A 102 5.91 11.54 -16.05
CA LEU A 102 5.59 11.41 -14.63
C LEU A 102 5.36 9.96 -14.21
N GLY A 103 5.28 9.02 -15.16
CA GLY A 103 4.92 7.63 -14.93
C GLY A 103 3.42 7.36 -15.15
N ASN A 104 3.05 6.08 -15.25
CA ASN A 104 1.67 5.61 -15.51
C ASN A 104 0.99 6.28 -16.74
N GLY A 105 1.80 6.71 -17.71
CA GLY A 105 1.34 7.38 -18.92
C GLY A 105 0.99 8.86 -18.74
N TYR A 106 1.22 9.45 -17.57
CA TYR A 106 1.07 10.89 -17.34
C TYR A 106 2.32 11.64 -17.80
N ALA A 107 2.13 12.80 -18.42
CA ALA A 107 3.22 13.70 -18.78
C ALA A 107 2.84 15.15 -18.52
N LEU A 108 3.81 15.94 -18.07
CA LEU A 108 3.69 17.38 -17.90
C LEU A 108 4.50 18.07 -19.01
N GLU A 109 3.84 18.87 -19.83
CA GLU A 109 4.44 19.59 -20.95
C GLU A 109 4.45 21.10 -20.68
N VAL A 110 5.54 21.76 -21.06
CA VAL A 110 5.61 23.21 -21.18
C VAL A 110 5.19 23.58 -22.59
N ARG A 111 3.96 24.05 -22.77
CA ARG A 111 3.45 24.43 -24.09
C ARG A 111 4.15 25.67 -24.61
N GLU A 112 4.09 26.73 -23.81
CA GLU A 112 4.58 28.05 -24.19
C GLU A 112 5.12 28.79 -22.96
N ILE A 113 5.98 29.77 -23.22
CA ILE A 113 6.50 30.72 -22.24
C ILE A 113 6.22 32.11 -22.80
N ASP A 114 5.45 32.89 -22.06
CA ASP A 114 5.25 34.32 -22.31
C ASP A 114 6.28 35.09 -21.49
N ILE A 115 7.28 35.62 -22.19
CA ILE A 115 8.40 36.35 -21.58
C ILE A 115 7.93 37.71 -21.07
N ASP A 116 7.06 38.40 -21.81
CA ASP A 116 6.65 39.76 -21.48
C ASP A 116 5.72 39.79 -20.26
N GLY A 117 4.89 38.76 -20.11
CA GLY A 117 4.01 38.58 -18.96
C GLY A 117 4.59 37.72 -17.84
N GLU A 118 5.82 37.21 -17.97
CA GLU A 118 6.45 36.27 -17.03
C GLU A 118 5.58 35.04 -16.71
N ASN A 119 4.88 34.52 -17.71
CA ASN A 119 3.94 33.41 -17.56
C ASN A 119 4.41 32.13 -18.26
N VAL A 120 4.04 30.97 -17.71
CA VAL A 120 4.30 29.66 -18.31
C VAL A 120 3.00 28.90 -18.50
N TRP A 121 2.76 28.45 -19.73
CA TRP A 121 1.61 27.60 -20.05
C TRP A 121 1.98 26.12 -19.90
N LEU A 122 1.40 25.47 -18.90
CA LEU A 122 1.59 24.05 -18.61
C LEU A 122 0.39 23.22 -19.05
N GLU A 123 0.65 22.01 -19.49
CA GLU A 123 -0.38 21.01 -19.80
C GLU A 123 -0.07 19.66 -19.18
N LEU A 124 -1.06 19.08 -18.51
CA LEU A 124 -1.07 17.69 -18.07
C LEU A 124 -1.76 16.83 -19.13
N THR A 125 -1.09 15.76 -19.52
CA THR A 125 -1.66 14.75 -20.42
C THR A 125 -1.60 13.36 -19.79
N ARG A 126 -2.45 12.45 -20.27
CA ARG A 126 -2.41 11.02 -19.94
C ARG A 126 -2.63 10.18 -21.18
N GLY A 127 -1.70 9.27 -21.49
CA GLY A 127 -1.75 8.49 -22.73
C GLY A 127 -1.78 9.37 -23.99
N GLY A 128 -1.15 10.54 -23.91
CA GLY A 128 -1.16 11.56 -24.97
C GLY A 128 -2.46 12.36 -25.10
N GLN A 129 -3.47 12.12 -24.26
CA GLN A 129 -4.72 12.88 -24.26
C GLN A 129 -4.68 14.00 -23.22
N HIS A 130 -5.26 15.15 -23.58
CA HIS A 130 -5.40 16.31 -22.70
C HIS A 130 -6.17 15.96 -21.43
N VAL A 131 -5.64 16.38 -20.27
CA VAL A 131 -6.33 16.29 -18.96
C VAL A 131 -6.70 17.67 -18.45
N ALA A 132 -5.70 18.57 -18.32
CA ALA A 132 -5.89 19.93 -17.85
C ALA A 132 -4.72 20.80 -18.30
N ASN A 133 -4.93 22.12 -18.34
CA ASN A 133 -3.86 23.09 -18.57
C ASN A 133 -4.06 24.33 -17.69
N LYS A 134 -2.99 25.08 -17.46
CA LYS A 134 -3.04 26.37 -16.76
C LYS A 134 -1.86 27.24 -17.17
N THR A 135 -2.10 28.54 -17.23
CA THR A 135 -1.05 29.55 -17.26
C THR A 135 -0.66 29.89 -15.82
N VAL A 136 0.60 29.67 -15.48
CA VAL A 136 1.17 29.96 -14.18
C VAL A 136 2.01 31.22 -14.29
N SER A 137 1.65 32.24 -13.51
CA SER A 137 2.44 33.45 -13.34
C SER A 137 3.66 33.16 -12.49
N ILE A 138 4.81 33.72 -12.88
CA ILE A 138 6.08 33.62 -12.14
C ILE A 138 6.41 34.99 -11.55
N ASP A 139 5.38 35.68 -11.08
CA ASP A 139 5.55 36.83 -10.21
C ASP A 139 6.10 36.38 -8.84
N THR A 140 6.89 37.23 -8.20
CA THR A 140 7.44 37.03 -6.86
C THR A 140 6.41 37.11 -5.73
N ASP A 141 5.24 37.71 -5.99
CA ASP A 141 4.20 37.90 -4.97
C ASP A 141 3.05 36.86 -5.07
N GLU A 142 3.04 36.00 -6.09
CA GLU A 142 1.98 35.02 -6.33
C GLU A 142 2.40 33.58 -6.00
N ASN A 143 1.39 32.73 -5.72
CA ASN A 143 1.62 31.30 -5.54
C ASN A 143 1.92 30.66 -6.91
N GLN A 144 3.19 30.30 -7.13
CA GLN A 144 3.69 29.64 -8.35
C GLN A 144 3.29 28.15 -8.42
N THR A 145 2.25 27.75 -7.69
CA THR A 145 1.69 26.40 -7.67
C THR A 145 0.48 26.30 -8.58
N TRP A 146 0.49 25.31 -9.45
CA TRP A 146 -0.68 24.82 -10.13
C TRP A 146 -1.20 23.55 -9.46
N THR A 147 -2.37 23.67 -8.82
CA THR A 147 -3.18 22.53 -8.37
C THR A 147 -4.16 22.15 -9.48
N VAL A 148 -4.20 20.87 -9.84
CA VAL A 148 -5.23 20.30 -10.72
C VAL A 148 -6.28 19.62 -9.86
N ALA A 149 -7.46 20.23 -9.80
CA ALA A 149 -8.67 19.64 -9.26
C ALA A 149 -9.58 19.17 -10.40
N LEU A 150 -10.09 17.95 -10.33
CA LEU A 150 -10.96 17.37 -11.35
C LEU A 150 -12.32 16.99 -10.78
N ASP A 151 -13.35 17.18 -11.61
CA ASP A 151 -14.70 16.76 -11.30
C ASP A 151 -15.00 15.32 -11.71
N ASN A 152 -16.02 14.75 -11.06
CA ASN A 152 -16.51 13.40 -11.29
C ASN A 152 -15.45 12.30 -11.15
N VAL A 153 -14.39 12.52 -10.37
CA VAL A 153 -13.40 11.47 -10.05
C VAL A 153 -14.04 10.54 -9.03
N ARG A 154 -14.49 9.36 -9.51
CA ARG A 154 -15.27 8.40 -8.70
C ARG A 154 -16.52 9.03 -8.06
N GLY A 155 -17.14 9.98 -8.76
CA GLY A 155 -18.34 10.67 -8.32
C GLY A 155 -18.11 11.76 -7.25
N GLU A 156 -16.85 12.12 -6.99
CA GLU A 156 -16.50 13.32 -6.21
C GLU A 156 -16.05 14.43 -7.14
N ASN A 157 -16.24 15.67 -6.69
CA ASN A 157 -15.88 16.88 -7.43
C ASN A 157 -14.69 17.58 -6.77
N ASN A 158 -14.05 18.50 -7.49
CA ASN A 158 -12.89 19.26 -7.00
C ASN A 158 -11.76 18.37 -6.44
N VAL A 159 -11.62 17.13 -6.91
CA VAL A 159 -10.63 16.19 -6.38
C VAL A 159 -9.23 16.61 -6.82
N VAL A 160 -8.34 16.85 -5.85
CA VAL A 160 -6.93 17.20 -6.15
C VAL A 160 -6.21 15.98 -6.69
N VAL A 161 -5.80 16.04 -7.95
CA VAL A 161 -5.10 14.93 -8.63
C VAL A 161 -3.63 15.22 -8.87
N MET A 162 -3.25 16.48 -9.02
CA MET A 162 -1.86 16.89 -9.26
C MET A 162 -1.56 18.24 -8.60
N LYS A 163 -0.32 18.42 -8.15
CA LYS A 163 0.27 19.73 -7.83
C LYS A 163 1.61 19.88 -8.56
N VAL A 164 1.85 21.06 -9.13
CA VAL A 164 3.11 21.43 -9.77
C VAL A 164 3.57 22.78 -9.22
N HIS A 165 4.81 22.85 -8.76
CA HIS A 165 5.44 24.11 -8.35
C HIS A 165 6.45 24.55 -9.41
N VAL A 166 6.21 25.74 -9.95
CA VAL A 166 7.16 26.40 -10.85
C VAL A 166 8.11 27.22 -10.00
N LYS A 167 9.40 26.91 -10.04
CA LYS A 167 10.41 27.55 -9.21
C LYS A 167 10.77 28.95 -9.70
N GLN A 168 11.03 29.05 -11.01
CA GLN A 168 11.51 30.27 -11.65
C GLN A 168 11.56 30.11 -13.18
N LEU A 169 11.62 31.25 -13.85
CA LEU A 169 11.84 31.37 -15.29
C LEU A 169 13.23 31.96 -15.55
N PHE A 170 14.01 31.30 -16.40
CA PHE A 170 15.23 31.86 -16.96
C PHE A 170 14.97 32.30 -18.39
N VAL A 171 15.04 33.61 -18.61
CA VAL A 171 14.91 34.20 -19.94
C VAL A 171 16.31 34.42 -20.51
N GLY A 172 16.64 33.67 -21.57
CA GLY A 172 17.86 33.86 -22.34
C GLY A 172 17.61 34.60 -23.65
N THR A 173 18.68 35.00 -24.35
CA THR A 173 18.58 35.68 -25.65
C THR A 173 18.10 34.78 -26.79
N GLU A 174 18.28 33.47 -26.64
CA GLU A 174 17.92 32.47 -27.66
C GLU A 174 16.92 31.43 -27.14
N ILE A 175 17.00 31.09 -25.84
CA ILE A 175 16.13 30.09 -25.22
C ILE A 175 15.67 30.58 -23.85
N SER A 176 14.40 30.36 -23.56
CA SER A 176 13.84 30.49 -22.22
C SER A 176 13.61 29.10 -21.62
N ILE A 177 13.87 28.97 -20.34
CA ILE A 177 13.80 27.70 -19.60
C ILE A 177 12.98 27.93 -18.34
N VAL A 178 11.97 27.11 -18.12
CA VAL A 178 11.26 27.05 -16.84
C VAL A 178 11.86 25.95 -15.96
N GLN A 179 12.03 26.25 -14.68
CA GLN A 179 12.40 25.26 -13.67
C GLN A 179 11.18 24.85 -12.85
N ILE A 180 10.94 23.55 -12.76
CA ILE A 180 9.86 22.94 -11.97
C ILE A 180 10.53 22.07 -10.89
N ASP A 181 10.30 22.36 -9.62
CA ASP A 181 10.96 21.66 -8.50
C ASP A 181 9.97 21.11 -7.45
N GLY A 182 8.71 20.97 -7.83
CA GLY A 182 7.71 20.26 -7.06
C GLY A 182 6.72 19.60 -7.99
N ILE A 183 6.61 18.28 -7.92
CA ILE A 183 5.56 17.53 -8.63
C ILE A 183 4.99 16.48 -7.68
N TRP A 184 3.67 16.54 -7.50
CA TRP A 184 2.89 15.52 -6.81
C TRP A 184 1.72 15.10 -7.69
N LEU A 185 1.47 13.79 -7.83
CA LEU A 185 0.42 13.25 -8.70
C LEU A 185 -0.07 11.90 -8.17
N ILE A 186 -1.38 11.69 -8.23
CA ILE A 186 -2.02 10.39 -8.02
C ILE A 186 -2.60 9.83 -9.33
N ASP A 187 -2.68 8.50 -9.43
CA ASP A 187 -3.30 7.83 -10.56
C ASP A 187 -4.83 7.81 -10.41
N TYR A 188 -5.44 9.01 -10.48
CA TYR A 188 -6.85 9.23 -10.21
C TYR A 188 -7.77 8.38 -11.10
N ALA A 189 -7.34 8.12 -12.34
CA ALA A 189 -8.15 7.39 -13.30
C ALA A 189 -8.15 5.86 -13.06
N ASN A 190 -7.14 5.34 -12.34
CA ASN A 190 -7.14 3.97 -11.82
C ASN A 190 -7.52 3.91 -10.33
N SER A 191 -8.05 5.00 -9.76
CA SER A 191 -8.59 4.99 -8.40
C SER A 191 -9.71 3.96 -8.27
N ARG A 192 -10.01 3.55 -7.05
CA ARG A 192 -11.06 2.57 -6.75
C ARG A 192 -11.92 3.03 -5.58
N THR A 193 -13.15 2.56 -5.53
CA THR A 193 -14.03 2.70 -4.36
C THR A 193 -14.11 1.36 -3.66
N LEU A 194 -13.82 1.35 -2.37
CA LEU A 194 -14.08 0.21 -1.49
C LEU A 194 -15.43 0.39 -0.81
N ASN A 195 -16.26 -0.63 -0.89
CA ASN A 195 -17.55 -0.73 -0.21
C ASN A 195 -17.46 -1.78 0.90
N ILE A 196 -18.37 -1.70 1.87
CA ILE A 196 -18.49 -2.72 2.91
C ILE A 196 -18.74 -4.08 2.24
N GLY A 197 -17.96 -5.08 2.62
CA GLY A 197 -17.93 -6.41 2.01
C GLY A 197 -16.88 -6.59 0.90
N ASP A 198 -16.28 -5.52 0.39
CA ASP A 198 -15.22 -5.63 -0.61
C ASP A 198 -13.93 -6.19 0.00
N LYS A 199 -13.20 -6.96 -0.80
CA LYS A 199 -11.94 -7.56 -0.39
C LYS A 199 -10.75 -6.71 -0.81
N PHE A 200 -9.77 -6.64 0.07
CA PHE A 200 -8.43 -6.13 -0.22
C PHE A 200 -7.40 -7.16 0.26
N GLY A 201 -6.83 -7.90 -0.70
CA GLY A 201 -6.11 -9.14 -0.39
C GLY A 201 -7.04 -10.16 0.26
N GLU A 202 -6.64 -10.71 1.42
CA GLU A 202 -7.43 -11.66 2.20
C GLU A 202 -8.41 -10.98 3.17
N PHE A 203 -8.34 -9.65 3.28
CA PHE A 203 -9.11 -8.87 4.24
C PHE A 203 -10.41 -8.35 3.62
N THR A 204 -11.50 -8.34 4.38
CA THR A 204 -12.81 -7.82 3.96
C THR A 204 -13.12 -6.52 4.69
N LEU A 205 -13.54 -5.48 3.99
CA LEU A 205 -13.92 -4.20 4.60
C LEU A 205 -15.24 -4.37 5.37
N GLU A 206 -15.23 -4.12 6.68
CA GLU A 206 -16.43 -4.21 7.51
C GLU A 206 -17.03 -2.84 7.82
N GLN A 207 -16.19 -1.82 7.98
CA GLN A 207 -16.63 -0.51 8.45
C GLN A 207 -15.70 0.62 7.98
N THR A 208 -16.30 1.79 7.74
CA THR A 208 -15.59 3.07 7.58
C THR A 208 -15.67 3.87 8.87
N LEU A 209 -14.55 4.39 9.37
CA LEU A 209 -14.49 5.22 10.56
C LEU A 209 -14.54 6.71 10.19
N SER A 210 -15.18 7.50 11.04
CA SER A 210 -15.07 8.96 11.02
C SER A 210 -13.83 9.39 11.82
N GLY A 211 -13.22 10.50 11.44
CA GLY A 211 -12.02 11.00 12.09
C GLY A 211 -12.31 11.46 13.52
N VAL A 212 -11.35 11.27 14.42
CA VAL A 212 -11.52 11.56 15.86
C VAL A 212 -10.61 12.72 16.31
N ASP A 213 -9.43 12.89 15.71
CA ASP A 213 -8.47 13.96 15.96
C ASP A 213 -7.39 14.07 14.85
N GLU A 214 -6.38 14.94 15.01
CA GLU A 214 -5.30 15.20 14.04
C GLU A 214 -4.42 13.98 13.73
N SER A 215 -4.40 12.96 14.61
CA SER A 215 -3.64 11.73 14.41
C SER A 215 -4.43 10.63 13.71
N ASN A 216 -5.75 10.82 13.54
CA ASN A 216 -6.66 9.85 12.94
C ASN A 216 -7.69 10.57 12.05
N LEU A 217 -7.29 10.87 10.81
CA LEU A 217 -8.07 11.63 9.81
C LEU A 217 -9.15 10.78 9.12
N ARG A 218 -9.78 9.84 9.85
CA ARG A 218 -10.63 8.70 9.39
C ARG A 218 -9.84 7.39 9.20
N GLY A 219 -10.55 6.30 8.92
CA GLY A 219 -9.94 4.99 8.71
C GLY A 219 -10.90 3.95 8.15
N LEU A 220 -10.35 2.78 7.87
CA LEU A 220 -11.07 1.61 7.38
C LEU A 220 -10.83 0.44 8.34
N VAL A 221 -11.90 -0.25 8.74
CA VAL A 221 -11.80 -1.47 9.55
C VAL A 221 -12.02 -2.67 8.67
N PHE A 222 -11.00 -3.50 8.59
CA PHE A 222 -11.02 -4.74 7.87
C PHE A 222 -11.14 -5.92 8.83
N LYS A 223 -11.75 -7.01 8.36
CA LYS A 223 -11.73 -8.30 9.03
C LYS A 223 -10.90 -9.27 8.22
N ASN A 224 -9.97 -9.94 8.88
CA ASN A 224 -9.40 -11.15 8.33
C ASN A 224 -10.32 -12.30 8.72
N VAL A 225 -11.10 -12.79 7.77
CA VAL A 225 -11.62 -14.14 7.90
C VAL A 225 -10.46 -15.04 7.50
N SER A 226 -9.54 -15.28 8.44
CA SER A 226 -8.90 -16.58 8.42
C SER A 226 -10.08 -17.55 8.34
N VAL A 227 -10.12 -18.39 7.30
CA VAL A 227 -11.06 -19.50 7.26
C VAL A 227 -10.97 -20.11 8.65
N ALA A 228 -12.05 -19.91 9.42
CA ALA A 228 -12.04 -20.10 10.86
C ALA A 228 -11.31 -21.39 11.12
N ASP A 229 -10.22 -21.33 11.90
CA ASP A 229 -9.45 -22.47 12.42
C ASP A 229 -10.25 -23.77 12.20
N ASP A 230 -10.14 -24.32 10.99
CA ASP A 230 -10.49 -25.72 10.80
C ASP A 230 -9.22 -26.31 11.37
N VAL A 231 -9.20 -26.42 12.71
CA VAL A 231 -8.06 -26.92 13.44
C VAL A 231 -7.89 -28.30 12.84
N SER A 232 -6.99 -28.40 11.87
CA SER A 232 -6.68 -29.64 11.20
C SER A 232 -5.82 -30.38 12.21
N VAL A 233 -6.48 -30.96 13.21
CA VAL A 233 -5.84 -31.82 14.18
C VAL A 233 -5.54 -33.09 13.41
N ALA A 234 -4.27 -33.26 13.06
CA ALA A 234 -3.79 -34.53 12.55
C ALA A 234 -3.95 -35.58 13.67
N ASP A 235 -4.68 -36.65 13.38
CA ASP A 235 -4.82 -37.79 14.29
C ASP A 235 -4.79 -39.09 13.49
N PHE A 236 -4.17 -40.12 14.06
CA PHE A 236 -4.12 -41.44 13.44
C PHE A 236 -4.08 -42.52 14.50
N SER A 237 -4.58 -43.70 14.12
CA SER A 237 -4.50 -44.88 14.98
C SER A 237 -4.00 -46.10 14.22
N ALA A 238 -3.34 -47.01 14.93
CA ALA A 238 -2.88 -48.29 14.41
C ALA A 238 -3.45 -49.42 15.29
N SER A 239 -3.92 -50.48 14.66
CA SER A 239 -4.44 -51.66 15.35
C SER A 239 -3.95 -52.95 14.68
N PRO A 240 -3.75 -54.04 15.45
CA PRO A 240 -3.39 -55.33 14.87
C PRO A 240 -4.50 -55.85 13.96
N TYR A 241 -4.14 -56.31 12.77
CA TYR A 241 -5.07 -56.94 11.84
C TYR A 241 -5.19 -58.45 12.15
N PRO A 242 -6.32 -59.12 11.88
CA PRO A 242 -6.53 -60.53 12.24
C PRO A 242 -5.48 -61.49 11.65
N GLU A 243 -4.85 -61.09 10.54
CA GLU A 243 -3.80 -61.85 9.89
C GLU A 243 -2.43 -61.55 10.53
N LYS A 244 -1.65 -62.62 10.79
CA LYS A 244 -0.32 -62.51 11.40
C LYS A 244 0.58 -61.55 10.61
N GLY A 245 1.09 -60.54 11.30
CA GLY A 245 2.09 -59.60 10.77
C GLY A 245 1.51 -58.39 10.04
N LEU A 246 0.18 -58.25 9.99
CA LEU A 246 -0.48 -57.09 9.38
C LEU A 246 -0.95 -56.09 10.44
N VAL A 247 -0.78 -54.80 10.14
CA VAL A 247 -1.23 -53.66 10.96
C VAL A 247 -2.16 -52.80 10.13
N LYS A 248 -3.34 -52.48 10.68
CA LYS A 248 -4.29 -51.55 10.06
C LYS A 248 -4.06 -50.15 10.60
N PHE A 249 -3.80 -49.22 9.70
CA PHE A 249 -3.76 -47.78 10.00
C PHE A 249 -5.10 -47.15 9.68
N THR A 250 -5.51 -46.16 10.46
CA THR A 250 -6.76 -45.42 10.26
C THR A 250 -6.50 -43.94 10.55
N ASP A 251 -6.77 -43.12 9.54
CA ASP A 251 -6.80 -41.67 9.66
C ASP A 251 -7.97 -41.25 10.55
N LYS A 252 -7.70 -40.34 11.47
CA LYS A 252 -8.70 -39.71 12.34
C LYS A 252 -8.60 -38.19 12.28
N SER A 253 -7.82 -37.67 11.33
CA SER A 253 -7.66 -36.24 11.14
C SER A 253 -9.02 -35.57 10.94
N THR A 254 -9.20 -34.37 11.50
CA THR A 254 -10.46 -33.61 11.37
C THR A 254 -10.78 -33.24 9.93
N VAL A 255 -9.75 -33.17 9.07
CA VAL A 255 -9.85 -32.96 7.62
C VAL A 255 -9.06 -34.06 6.91
N SER A 256 -9.61 -34.61 5.83
CA SER A 256 -8.93 -35.63 5.04
C SER A 256 -7.67 -35.05 4.37
N PRO A 257 -6.49 -35.65 4.55
CA PRO A 257 -5.26 -35.13 3.96
C PRO A 257 -5.27 -35.31 2.43
N ALA A 258 -4.78 -34.29 1.72
CA ALA A 258 -4.69 -34.30 0.26
C ALA A 258 -3.64 -35.30 -0.29
N SER A 259 -2.67 -35.70 0.54
CA SER A 259 -1.62 -36.66 0.16
C SER A 259 -1.08 -37.40 1.37
N TRP A 260 -0.68 -38.65 1.15
CA TRP A 260 -0.10 -39.52 2.17
C TRP A 260 1.39 -39.75 1.89
N TYR A 261 2.24 -39.53 2.89
CA TYR A 261 3.66 -39.90 2.83
C TYR A 261 3.97 -40.91 3.93
N TRP A 262 4.38 -42.11 3.53
CA TRP A 262 4.70 -43.21 4.44
C TRP A 262 6.21 -43.50 4.39
N ASN A 263 6.90 -43.42 5.52
CA ASN A 263 8.32 -43.78 5.65
C ASN A 263 8.52 -44.88 6.71
N PHE A 264 8.83 -46.10 6.28
CA PHE A 264 9.06 -47.23 7.18
C PHE A 264 10.54 -47.47 7.54
N TRP A 265 11.40 -46.45 7.38
CA TRP A 265 12.84 -46.57 7.62
C TRP A 265 13.30 -45.89 8.90
N ARG A 266 13.16 -46.63 10.01
CA ARG A 266 14.23 -46.99 10.97
C ARG A 266 13.59 -47.61 12.21
N SER A 267 14.10 -48.80 12.57
CA SER A 267 13.72 -49.66 13.72
C SER A 267 12.59 -50.69 13.51
N ILE A 268 12.81 -51.65 12.60
CA ILE A 268 12.31 -53.01 12.85
C ILE A 268 13.34 -53.69 13.75
N THR A 269 13.13 -53.67 15.06
CA THR A 269 13.88 -54.58 15.95
C THR A 269 13.09 -55.87 16.07
N MET A 270 13.42 -56.86 15.23
CA MET A 270 12.93 -58.22 15.46
C MET A 270 13.62 -58.78 16.70
N LYS A 271 12.90 -58.86 17.83
CA LYS A 271 13.30 -59.71 18.94
C LYS A 271 12.92 -61.14 18.57
N ASN A 272 13.91 -61.94 18.17
CA ASN A 272 13.75 -63.39 18.23
C ASN A 272 13.64 -63.81 19.70
N LYS A 273 12.75 -64.78 19.93
CA LYS A 273 12.36 -65.32 21.24
C LYS A 273 13.56 -65.83 22.04
#